data_AF-A0A5N9E8Q8-F1
#
_entry.id   AF-A0A5N9E8Q8-F1
#
_cell.length_a   1.000
_cell.length_b   1.000
_cell.length_c   1.000
_cell.angle_alpha   90.00
_cell.angle_beta   90.00
_cell.angle_gamma   90.00
#
_symmetry.space_group_name_H-M   'P 1'
#
loop_
_entity.id
_entity.type
_entity.pdbx_description
1 polymer ?
#
loop_
_entity_poly.entity_id
_entity_poly.type
_entity_poly.pdbx_seq_one_letter_code
_entity_poly.pdbx_strand_id
1 'polypeptide(L)'
;MGQSPQAGQGGSYCARCERQWGSGQNFCPGCGHQPPGFAIPSDQSGEMTSTELSYDSGGRAPYRMGGVTWGGWQVIFGIVLVMLSLFSAAAAALVLGSFYPEQEDAVATWISVHLMALAIIGTVWYLGLRHCRYPLAVLRLSRVTWPRKRTVLLMFGVLGASLISTSIYSGIVEWLGVDELAIPVIESDIFFDGPAVLLTFQALAFITPMSEELFFRGFIFRGLLPKMGPWWAIAVSALLFSGFHLSVGVLIPIFITGFLLAWLYWKTGSLWAAIGAHAGQNALALAAQAFS
;
A
#
# COMPACT_ATOMS: atom_id res chain seq x y z
N MET A 1 -5.42 -31.65 -51.83
CA MET A 1 -6.05 -32.08 -50.56
C MET A 1 -5.21 -31.50 -49.43
N GLY A 2 -5.54 -30.28 -48.99
CA GLY A 2 -4.87 -29.62 -47.88
C GLY A 2 -5.54 -30.03 -46.57
N GLN A 3 -4.77 -30.61 -45.66
CA GLN A 3 -5.24 -31.02 -44.34
C GLN A 3 -5.52 -29.78 -43.48
N SER A 4 -6.73 -29.70 -42.93
CA SER A 4 -7.14 -28.71 -41.93
C SER A 4 -6.41 -28.96 -40.60
N PRO A 5 -5.96 -27.92 -39.86
CA PRO A 5 -5.41 -28.12 -38.52
C PRO A 5 -6.51 -28.50 -37.53
N GLN A 6 -6.19 -29.45 -36.68
CA GLN A 6 -7.06 -30.08 -35.68
C GLN A 6 -7.61 -29.11 -34.62
N ALA A 7 -8.80 -29.41 -34.13
CA ALA A 7 -9.39 -28.84 -32.92
C ALA A 7 -8.55 -29.20 -31.68
N GLY A 8 -8.12 -28.19 -30.93
CA GLY A 8 -7.41 -28.38 -29.66
C GLY A 8 -7.35 -27.12 -28.80
N GLN A 9 -7.93 -27.22 -27.60
CA GLN A 9 -7.73 -26.35 -26.42
C GLN A 9 -8.40 -24.96 -26.46
N GLY A 10 -9.62 -24.88 -25.89
CA GLY A 10 -10.40 -23.65 -25.77
C GLY A 10 -9.82 -22.65 -24.74
N GLY A 11 -9.04 -21.69 -25.22
CA GLY A 11 -8.65 -20.48 -24.49
C GLY A 11 -9.63 -19.32 -24.70
N SER A 12 -9.76 -18.44 -23.70
CA SER A 12 -10.51 -17.18 -23.81
C SER A 12 -9.70 -16.15 -24.61
N TYR A 13 -10.31 -15.51 -25.61
CA TYR A 13 -9.67 -14.51 -26.46
C TYR A 13 -10.01 -13.07 -26.02
N CYS A 14 -8.99 -12.21 -25.93
CA CYS A 14 -9.17 -10.79 -25.66
C CYS A 14 -9.35 -9.99 -26.95
N ALA A 15 -10.55 -9.46 -27.21
CA ALA A 15 -10.75 -8.54 -28.35
C ALA A 15 -9.99 -7.21 -28.21
N ARG A 16 -9.57 -6.83 -27.00
CA ARG A 16 -8.90 -5.53 -26.74
C ARG A 16 -7.39 -5.57 -26.91
N CYS A 17 -6.76 -6.73 -26.69
CA CYS A 17 -5.30 -6.88 -26.81
C CYS A 17 -4.89 -8.09 -27.66
N GLU A 18 -5.84 -8.70 -28.35
CA GLU A 18 -5.68 -9.78 -29.35
C GLU A 18 -4.89 -10.99 -28.84
N ARG A 19 -5.06 -11.35 -27.56
CA ARG A 19 -4.39 -12.50 -26.93
C ARG A 19 -5.37 -13.56 -26.47
N GLN A 20 -5.01 -14.81 -26.69
CA GLN A 20 -5.65 -15.95 -26.04
C GLN A 20 -5.02 -16.18 -24.66
N TRP A 21 -5.86 -16.50 -23.67
CA TRP A 21 -5.44 -16.91 -22.33
C TRP A 21 -6.21 -18.16 -21.88
N GLY A 22 -5.65 -18.93 -20.94
CA GLY A 22 -6.23 -20.21 -20.49
C GLY A 22 -7.59 -20.10 -19.78
N SER A 23 -8.36 -21.18 -19.75
CA SER A 23 -9.66 -21.24 -19.07
C SER A 23 -9.53 -20.96 -17.55
N GLY A 24 -10.51 -20.26 -16.97
CA GLY A 24 -10.60 -20.02 -15.51
C GLY A 24 -10.18 -18.62 -15.00
N GLN A 25 -9.80 -17.68 -15.87
CA GLN A 25 -9.52 -16.28 -15.47
C GLN A 25 -10.68 -15.35 -15.84
N ASN A 26 -11.17 -14.58 -14.85
CA ASN A 26 -12.28 -13.64 -15.01
C ASN A 26 -11.88 -12.28 -15.60
N PHE A 27 -10.61 -12.10 -15.99
CA PHE A 27 -10.08 -10.88 -16.60
C PHE A 27 -8.85 -11.19 -17.46
N CYS A 28 -8.56 -10.34 -18.44
CA CYS A 28 -7.39 -10.48 -19.29
C CYS A 28 -6.10 -10.19 -18.52
N PRO A 29 -5.12 -11.12 -18.43
CA PRO A 29 -3.85 -10.85 -17.77
C PRO A 29 -2.97 -9.85 -18.55
N GLY A 30 -3.21 -9.68 -19.85
CA GLY A 30 -2.45 -8.74 -20.69
C GLY A 30 -2.91 -7.29 -20.60
N CYS A 31 -4.23 -7.05 -20.52
CA CYS A 31 -4.79 -5.69 -20.55
C CYS A 31 -5.78 -5.36 -19.42
N GLY A 32 -6.04 -6.29 -18.51
CA GLY A 32 -6.99 -6.12 -17.39
C GLY A 32 -8.45 -6.00 -17.81
N HIS A 33 -8.77 -6.21 -19.09
CA HIS A 33 -10.14 -6.13 -19.59
C HIS A 33 -10.95 -7.35 -19.11
N GLN A 34 -12.09 -7.07 -18.48
CA GLN A 34 -13.08 -8.08 -18.09
C GLN A 34 -14.13 -8.16 -19.20
N PRO A 35 -14.33 -9.32 -19.85
CA PRO A 35 -15.34 -9.46 -20.89
C PRO A 35 -16.76 -9.27 -20.31
N PRO A 36 -17.68 -8.61 -21.04
CA PRO A 36 -19.08 -8.57 -20.65
C PRO A 36 -19.66 -10.00 -20.68
N GLY A 37 -20.06 -10.51 -19.52
CA GLY A 37 -20.54 -11.90 -19.34
C GLY A 37 -20.11 -12.56 -18.03
N PHE A 38 -18.99 -12.11 -17.44
CA PHE A 38 -18.53 -12.54 -16.10
C PHE A 38 -19.00 -11.57 -15.00
N ALA A 39 -20.26 -11.16 -15.07
CA ALA A 39 -20.92 -10.54 -13.92
C ALA A 39 -21.16 -11.63 -12.87
N ILE A 40 -20.81 -11.35 -11.61
CA ILE A 40 -21.24 -12.20 -10.49
C ILE A 40 -22.78 -12.22 -10.54
N PRO A 41 -23.45 -13.39 -10.56
CA PRO A 41 -24.90 -13.44 -10.56
C PRO A 41 -25.41 -12.66 -9.34
N SER A 42 -26.14 -11.58 -9.61
CA SER A 42 -27.01 -10.99 -8.61
C SER A 42 -28.16 -11.98 -8.40
N ASP A 43 -28.21 -12.52 -7.20
CA ASP A 43 -29.28 -13.30 -6.61
C ASP A 43 -30.66 -13.06 -7.25
N GLN A 44 -31.21 -14.09 -7.93
CA GLN A 44 -32.64 -14.34 -8.12
C GLN A 44 -32.89 -15.69 -8.85
N SER A 45 -33.46 -16.65 -8.11
CA SER A 45 -34.40 -17.72 -8.50
C SER A 45 -34.12 -18.65 -9.71
N GLY A 46 -34.01 -19.96 -9.47
CA GLY A 46 -34.53 -21.01 -10.37
C GLY A 46 -33.58 -22.15 -10.81
N GLU A 47 -33.75 -23.32 -10.17
CA GLU A 47 -33.54 -24.71 -10.65
C GLU A 47 -32.29 -25.17 -11.46
N MET A 48 -31.46 -25.93 -10.73
CA MET A 48 -30.90 -27.28 -11.01
C MET A 48 -30.49 -27.70 -12.44
N THR A 49 -29.20 -27.96 -12.63
CA THR A 49 -28.72 -29.19 -13.31
C THR A 49 -27.39 -29.61 -12.72
N SER A 50 -27.39 -30.80 -12.13
CA SER A 50 -26.23 -31.50 -11.59
C SER A 50 -25.31 -31.96 -12.73
N THR A 51 -24.10 -31.41 -12.80
CA THR A 51 -22.99 -32.07 -13.47
C THR A 51 -21.73 -31.82 -12.66
N GLU A 52 -21.05 -32.92 -12.36
CA GLU A 52 -20.03 -33.12 -11.35
C GLU A 52 -18.92 -32.04 -11.38
N LEU A 53 -18.83 -31.24 -10.33
CA LEU A 53 -17.63 -30.48 -10.02
C LEU A 53 -16.65 -31.43 -9.34
N SER A 54 -15.68 -31.90 -10.11
CA SER A 54 -14.46 -32.49 -9.60
C SER A 54 -13.81 -31.50 -8.63
N TYR A 55 -13.73 -31.92 -7.37
CA TYR A 55 -13.12 -31.18 -6.28
C TYR A 55 -11.60 -31.20 -6.48
N ASP A 56 -11.07 -30.23 -7.23
CA ASP A 56 -9.64 -29.95 -7.22
C ASP A 56 -9.30 -29.21 -5.91
N SER A 57 -8.79 -29.98 -4.96
CA SER A 57 -8.27 -29.55 -3.66
C SER A 57 -7.00 -28.71 -3.85
N GLY A 58 -7.17 -27.48 -4.33
CA GLY A 58 -6.08 -26.52 -4.53
C GLY A 58 -6.52 -25.09 -4.86
N GLY A 59 -7.83 -24.79 -4.77
CA GLY A 59 -8.45 -23.55 -5.24
C GLY A 59 -8.03 -22.30 -4.46
N ARG A 60 -6.88 -21.70 -4.82
CA ARG A 60 -6.57 -20.31 -4.44
C ARG A 60 -7.61 -19.42 -5.11
N ALA A 61 -8.48 -18.82 -4.30
CA ALA A 61 -9.50 -17.86 -4.74
C ALA A 61 -8.92 -16.85 -5.75
N PRO A 62 -9.67 -16.46 -6.80
CA PRO A 62 -9.21 -15.44 -7.73
C PRO A 62 -8.99 -14.14 -6.96
N TYR A 63 -7.73 -13.73 -6.86
CA TYR A 63 -7.33 -12.55 -6.10
C TYR A 63 -8.09 -11.31 -6.61
N ARG A 64 -8.93 -10.71 -5.77
CA ARG A 64 -9.76 -9.51 -6.07
C ARG A 64 -9.01 -8.38 -6.78
N MET A 65 -7.70 -8.29 -6.58
CA MET A 65 -6.87 -7.21 -7.11
C MET A 65 -6.05 -7.57 -8.36
N GLY A 66 -6.15 -8.80 -8.87
CA GLY A 66 -5.34 -9.30 -9.97
C GLY A 66 -3.89 -9.58 -9.57
N GLY A 67 -3.14 -10.26 -10.43
CA GLY A 67 -1.72 -10.56 -10.23
C GLY A 67 -0.80 -9.38 -10.59
N VAL A 68 0.45 -9.46 -10.15
CA VAL A 68 1.54 -8.55 -10.52
C VAL A 68 2.71 -9.34 -11.13
N THR A 69 3.61 -8.64 -11.82
CA THR A 69 4.74 -9.26 -12.54
C THR A 69 5.97 -9.51 -11.66
N TRP A 70 6.03 -8.92 -10.46
CA TRP A 70 7.12 -9.11 -9.51
C TRP A 70 6.74 -10.13 -8.42
N GLY A 71 7.74 -10.79 -7.84
CA GLY A 71 7.56 -11.76 -6.77
C GLY A 71 8.39 -11.42 -5.53
N GLY A 72 8.47 -12.40 -4.62
CA GLY A 72 9.18 -12.25 -3.35
C GLY A 72 10.64 -11.80 -3.47
N TRP A 73 11.34 -12.16 -4.55
CA TRP A 73 12.76 -11.78 -4.71
C TRP A 73 12.96 -10.31 -5.05
N GLN A 74 12.10 -9.76 -5.91
CA GLN A 74 12.04 -8.31 -6.14
C GLN A 74 11.60 -7.56 -4.89
N VAL A 75 10.69 -8.14 -4.09
CA VAL A 75 10.26 -7.55 -2.81
C VAL A 75 11.44 -7.46 -1.84
N ILE A 76 12.19 -8.54 -1.64
CA ILE A 76 13.35 -8.57 -0.74
C ILE A 76 14.44 -7.61 -1.23
N PHE A 77 14.77 -7.64 -2.52
CA PHE A 77 15.75 -6.72 -3.09
C PHE A 77 15.31 -5.25 -2.96
N GLY A 78 14.02 -4.98 -3.16
CA GLY A 78 13.45 -3.64 -2.96
C GLY A 78 13.53 -3.17 -1.51
N ILE A 79 13.26 -4.04 -0.54
CA ILE A 79 13.42 -3.74 0.90
C ILE A 79 14.87 -3.36 1.21
N VAL A 80 15.84 -4.15 0.76
CA VAL A 80 17.26 -3.86 0.97
C VAL A 80 17.66 -2.53 0.32
N LEU A 81 17.23 -2.29 -0.92
CA LEU A 81 17.56 -1.05 -1.63
C LEU A 81 16.97 0.18 -0.94
N VAL A 82 15.70 0.13 -0.51
CA VAL A 82 15.08 1.24 0.22
C VAL A 82 15.80 1.46 1.55
N MET A 83 16.10 0.42 2.32
CA MET A 83 16.84 0.54 3.59
C MET A 83 18.20 1.21 3.39
N LEU A 84 18.98 0.78 2.40
CA LEU A 84 20.28 1.41 2.07
C LEU A 84 20.11 2.88 1.65
N SER A 85 19.04 3.19 0.91
CA SER A 85 18.75 4.57 0.51
C SER A 85 18.35 5.46 1.68
N LEU A 86 17.73 4.92 2.74
CA LEU A 86 17.37 5.71 3.93
C LEU A 86 18.62 6.23 4.63
N PHE A 87 19.62 5.37 4.85
CA PHE A 87 20.89 5.80 5.46
C PHE A 87 21.61 6.85 4.62
N SER A 88 21.58 6.69 3.30
CA SER A 88 22.20 7.63 2.37
C SER A 88 21.46 8.97 2.34
N ALA A 89 20.12 8.93 2.37
CA ALA A 89 19.28 10.12 2.42
C ALA A 89 19.45 10.88 3.74
N ALA A 90 19.51 10.18 4.87
CA ALA A 90 19.76 10.78 6.18
C ALA A 90 21.14 11.45 6.24
N ALA A 91 22.19 10.78 5.76
CA ALA A 91 23.53 11.38 5.71
C ALA A 91 23.58 12.63 4.81
N ALA A 92 22.95 12.57 3.63
CA ALA A 92 22.87 13.73 2.73
C ALA A 92 22.05 14.88 3.34
N ALA A 93 20.97 14.56 4.05
CA ALA A 93 20.11 15.52 4.72
C ALA A 93 20.85 16.28 5.83
N LEU A 94 21.65 15.60 6.65
CA LEU A 94 22.47 16.25 7.69
C LEU A 94 23.48 17.24 7.08
N VAL A 95 24.18 16.83 6.01
CA VAL A 95 25.13 17.71 5.30
C VAL A 95 24.40 18.93 4.72
N LEU A 96 23.24 18.73 4.10
CA LEU A 96 22.50 19.83 3.47
C LEU A 96 21.79 20.73 4.50
N GLY A 97 21.33 20.18 5.63
CA GLY A 97 20.74 20.91 6.74
C GLY A 97 21.73 21.87 7.39
N SER A 98 23.01 21.49 7.46
CA SER A 98 24.07 22.34 8.05
C SER A 98 24.27 23.69 7.35
N PHE A 99 23.75 23.87 6.12
CA PHE A 99 23.76 25.16 5.42
C PHE A 99 22.69 26.14 5.94
N TYR A 100 21.75 25.67 6.77
CA TYR A 100 20.64 26.44 7.35
C TYR A 100 20.59 26.25 8.89
N PRO A 101 21.56 26.79 9.66
CA PRO A 101 21.72 26.47 11.08
C PRO A 101 20.53 26.85 11.97
N GLU A 102 19.71 27.83 11.56
CA GLU A 102 18.54 28.27 12.33
C GLU A 102 17.38 27.26 12.27
N GLN A 103 17.32 26.41 11.24
CA GLN A 103 16.25 25.43 10.99
C GLN A 103 16.83 24.11 10.46
N GLU A 104 17.95 23.68 11.03
CA GLU A 104 18.72 22.52 10.56
C GLU A 104 17.86 21.25 10.49
N ASP A 105 17.12 20.94 11.57
CA ASP A 105 16.32 19.72 11.70
C ASP A 105 15.10 19.71 10.77
N ALA A 106 14.40 20.84 10.63
CA ALA A 106 13.29 20.99 9.69
C ALA A 106 13.76 20.80 8.23
N VAL A 107 14.88 21.42 7.85
CA VAL A 107 15.46 21.30 6.50
C VAL A 107 15.95 19.87 6.25
N ALA A 108 16.69 19.28 7.19
CA ALA A 108 17.19 17.92 7.07
C ALA A 108 16.02 16.92 6.95
N THR A 109 14.99 17.06 7.78
CA THR A 109 13.78 16.21 7.71
C THR A 109 13.08 16.34 6.36
N TRP A 110 12.85 17.57 5.89
CA TRP A 110 12.20 17.82 4.61
C TRP A 110 13.00 17.19 3.44
N ILE A 111 14.32 17.39 3.41
CA ILE A 111 15.20 16.82 2.37
C ILE A 111 15.18 15.30 2.43
N SER A 112 15.35 14.72 3.63
CA SER A 112 15.37 13.27 3.85
C SER A 112 14.10 12.60 3.33
N VAL A 113 12.92 13.16 3.66
CA VAL A 113 11.61 12.66 3.20
C VAL A 113 11.52 12.66 1.66
N HIS A 114 11.96 13.72 0.99
CA HIS A 114 11.89 13.81 -0.47
C HIS A 114 12.87 12.85 -1.15
N LEU A 115 14.10 12.73 -0.64
CA LEU A 115 15.10 11.78 -1.15
C LEU A 115 14.61 10.34 -0.97
N MET A 116 14.06 10.01 0.20
CA MET A 116 13.43 8.72 0.47
C MET A 116 12.29 8.44 -0.51
N ALA A 117 11.37 9.41 -0.70
CA ALA A 117 10.24 9.23 -1.60
C ALA A 117 10.71 8.97 -3.05
N LEU A 118 11.73 9.68 -3.53
CA LEU A 118 12.34 9.45 -4.84
C LEU A 118 12.97 8.06 -4.95
N ALA A 119 13.70 7.62 -3.92
CA ALA A 119 14.31 6.30 -3.89
C ALA A 119 13.26 5.17 -3.89
N ILE A 120 12.18 5.34 -3.13
CA ILE A 120 11.03 4.42 -3.12
C ILE A 120 10.37 4.36 -4.50
N ILE A 121 10.03 5.53 -5.08
CA ILE A 121 9.38 5.60 -6.40
C ILE A 121 10.27 4.95 -7.45
N GLY A 122 11.57 5.25 -7.45
CA GLY A 122 12.55 4.65 -8.36
C GLY A 122 12.63 3.13 -8.21
N THR A 123 12.64 2.63 -6.97
CA THR A 123 12.68 1.19 -6.66
C THR A 123 11.41 0.48 -7.14
N VAL A 124 10.23 0.99 -6.78
CA VAL A 124 8.93 0.42 -7.17
C VAL A 124 8.77 0.47 -8.69
N TRP A 125 9.19 1.55 -9.33
CA TRP A 125 9.17 1.67 -10.78
C TRP A 125 10.10 0.64 -11.43
N TYR A 126 11.37 0.60 -11.04
CA TYR A 126 12.38 -0.26 -11.66
C TYR A 126 12.11 -1.75 -11.44
N LEU A 127 11.72 -2.16 -10.23
CA LEU A 127 11.56 -3.58 -9.90
C LEU A 127 10.15 -4.10 -10.19
N GLY A 128 9.14 -3.24 -10.11
CA GLY A 128 7.74 -3.63 -10.27
C GLY A 128 7.12 -3.17 -11.59
N LEU A 129 7.22 -1.88 -11.90
CA LEU A 129 6.33 -1.24 -12.87
C LEU A 129 6.93 -1.00 -14.26
N ARG A 130 8.25 -1.04 -14.44
CA ARG A 130 8.93 -0.70 -15.71
C ARG A 130 8.47 -1.54 -16.90
N HIS A 131 8.01 -2.75 -16.64
CA HIS A 131 7.52 -3.70 -17.64
C HIS A 131 5.98 -3.69 -17.76
N CYS A 132 5.30 -2.86 -16.97
CA CYS A 132 3.85 -2.71 -17.00
C CYS A 132 3.45 -1.59 -17.97
N ARG A 133 2.58 -1.89 -18.93
CA ARG A 133 2.05 -0.88 -19.88
C ARG A 133 1.18 0.19 -19.20
N TYR A 134 0.53 -0.14 -18.08
CA TYR A 134 -0.35 0.77 -17.32
C TYR A 134 -0.04 0.74 -15.81
N PRO A 135 1.09 1.34 -15.37
CA PRO A 135 1.61 1.17 -14.01
C PRO A 135 0.68 1.73 -12.93
N LEU A 136 0.06 2.88 -13.17
CA LEU A 136 -0.88 3.50 -12.23
C LEU A 136 -2.17 2.69 -12.07
N ALA A 137 -2.67 2.08 -13.14
CA ALA A 137 -3.84 1.21 -13.09
C ALA A 137 -3.53 -0.07 -12.31
N VAL A 138 -2.32 -0.61 -12.50
CA VAL A 138 -1.79 -1.75 -11.75
C VAL A 138 -1.81 -1.41 -10.26
N LEU A 139 -1.24 -0.28 -9.83
CA LEU A 139 -1.29 0.17 -8.43
C LEU A 139 -2.68 0.52 -7.90
N ARG A 140 -3.70 0.56 -8.75
CA ARG A 140 -5.05 1.07 -8.45
C ARG A 140 -5.04 2.53 -8.01
N LEU A 141 -4.16 3.32 -8.61
CA LEU A 141 -4.15 4.78 -8.55
C LEU A 141 -5.01 5.39 -9.67
N SER A 142 -6.00 4.65 -10.19
CA SER A 142 -6.86 5.12 -11.30
C SER A 142 -7.50 6.47 -10.96
N ARG A 143 -7.72 7.29 -12.00
CA ARG A 143 -8.23 8.67 -11.98
C ARG A 143 -9.15 8.89 -10.78
N VAL A 144 -8.87 9.94 -9.99
CA VAL A 144 -9.65 10.37 -8.83
C VAL A 144 -11.10 10.58 -9.25
N THR A 145 -11.86 9.50 -9.24
CA THR A 145 -13.30 9.50 -9.37
C THR A 145 -13.81 9.62 -7.95
N TRP A 146 -14.85 10.41 -7.74
CA TRP A 146 -15.41 10.63 -6.42
C TRP A 146 -15.57 9.28 -5.70
N PRO A 147 -14.93 9.11 -4.53
CA PRO A 147 -15.01 7.85 -3.83
C PRO A 147 -16.48 7.57 -3.50
N ARG A 148 -16.90 6.32 -3.66
CA ARG A 148 -18.23 5.91 -3.21
C ARG A 148 -18.36 6.27 -1.73
N LYS A 149 -19.55 6.70 -1.28
CA LYS A 149 -19.81 7.03 0.15
C LYS A 149 -19.30 5.95 1.11
N ARG A 150 -19.43 4.67 0.71
CA ARG A 150 -18.88 3.53 1.44
C ARG A 150 -17.36 3.58 1.62
N THR A 151 -16.60 3.97 0.60
CA THR A 151 -15.12 4.08 0.68
C THR A 151 -14.73 5.18 1.66
N VAL A 152 -15.39 6.34 1.59
CA VAL A 152 -15.16 7.45 2.52
C VAL A 152 -15.45 7.03 3.97
N LEU A 153 -16.59 6.37 4.19
CA LEU A 153 -16.94 5.84 5.51
C LEU A 153 -15.90 4.83 6.02
N LEU A 154 -15.39 3.95 5.15
CA LEU A 154 -14.33 3.01 5.52
C LEU A 154 -13.01 3.72 5.85
N MET A 155 -12.65 4.79 5.13
CA MET A 155 -11.45 5.59 5.43
C MET A 155 -11.56 6.22 6.82
N PHE A 156 -12.68 6.88 7.13
CA PHE A 156 -12.90 7.46 8.46
C PHE A 156 -12.99 6.38 9.56
N GLY A 157 -13.62 5.24 9.26
CA GLY A 157 -13.67 4.11 10.20
C GLY A 157 -12.29 3.55 10.51
N VAL A 158 -11.41 3.41 9.50
CA VAL A 158 -10.03 2.97 9.69
C VAL A 158 -9.21 4.00 10.45
N LEU A 159 -9.34 5.29 10.10
CA LEU A 159 -8.70 6.38 10.84
C LEU A 159 -9.11 6.37 12.32
N GLY A 160 -10.41 6.33 12.60
CA GLY A 160 -10.94 6.28 13.96
C GLY A 160 -10.49 5.04 14.73
N ALA A 161 -10.55 3.86 14.11
CA ALA A 161 -10.08 2.62 14.73
C ALA A 161 -8.58 2.66 15.06
N SER A 162 -7.77 3.26 14.18
CA SER A 162 -6.33 3.44 14.38
C SER A 162 -6.00 4.41 15.52
N LEU A 163 -6.71 5.54 15.59
CA LEU A 163 -6.56 6.51 16.69
C LEU A 163 -6.99 5.90 18.02
N ILE A 164 -8.13 5.22 18.08
CA ILE A 164 -8.60 4.52 19.28
C ILE A 164 -7.60 3.46 19.72
N SER A 165 -7.06 2.67 18.77
CA SER A 165 -6.04 1.67 19.09
C SER A 165 -4.78 2.31 19.68
N THR A 166 -4.35 3.45 19.13
CA THR A 166 -3.19 4.19 19.65
C THR A 166 -3.48 4.71 21.06
N SER A 167 -4.66 5.29 21.32
CA SER A 167 -5.04 5.77 22.66
C SER A 167 -5.12 4.64 23.69
N ILE A 168 -5.67 3.48 23.32
CA ILE A 168 -5.71 2.29 24.19
C ILE A 168 -4.29 1.83 24.50
N TYR A 169 -3.42 1.74 23.49
CA TYR A 169 -2.02 1.38 23.68
C TYR A 169 -1.31 2.32 24.66
N SER A 170 -1.40 3.63 24.43
CA SER A 170 -0.78 4.63 25.32
C SER A 170 -1.27 4.50 26.76
N GLY A 171 -2.59 4.32 26.97
CA GLY A 171 -3.14 4.14 28.32
C GLY A 171 -2.69 2.83 29.00
N ILE A 172 -2.47 1.75 28.24
CA ILE A 172 -1.91 0.50 28.76
C ILE A 172 -0.45 0.70 29.17
N VAL A 173 0.35 1.35 28.33
CA VAL A 173 1.78 1.60 28.62
C VAL A 173 1.95 2.50 29.84
N GLU A 174 1.15 3.58 29.94
CA GLU A 174 1.14 4.47 31.10
C GLU A 174 0.74 3.72 32.37
N TRP A 175 -0.29 2.88 32.31
CA TRP A 175 -0.71 2.05 33.45
C TRP A 175 0.37 1.05 33.89
N LEU A 176 1.14 0.49 32.94
CA LEU A 176 2.25 -0.41 33.22
C LEU A 176 3.50 0.32 33.73
N GLY A 177 3.63 1.63 33.48
CA GLY A 177 4.80 2.42 33.86
C GLY A 177 6.08 2.00 33.13
N VAL A 178 5.98 1.57 31.87
CA VAL A 178 7.14 1.14 31.05
C VAL A 178 7.48 2.24 30.05
N ASP A 179 8.33 3.17 30.47
CA ASP A 179 8.67 4.37 29.68
C ASP A 179 9.31 4.03 28.32
N GLU A 180 10.03 2.91 28.20
CA GLU A 180 10.63 2.48 26.94
C GLU A 180 9.60 2.12 25.85
N LEU A 181 8.36 1.79 26.26
CA LEU A 181 7.25 1.52 25.34
C LEU A 181 6.41 2.77 25.05
N ALA A 182 6.69 3.90 25.70
CA ALA A 182 5.97 5.13 25.45
C ALA A 182 6.19 5.59 24.00
N ILE A 183 5.16 6.23 23.43
CA ILE A 183 5.26 6.79 22.09
C ILE A 183 6.21 8.00 22.14
N PRO A 184 7.23 8.07 21.27
CA PRO A 184 8.12 9.20 21.21
C PRO A 184 7.34 10.46 20.84
N VAL A 185 7.66 11.56 21.51
CA VAL A 185 7.10 12.89 21.21
C VAL A 185 7.68 13.36 19.87
N ILE A 186 6.86 14.01 19.05
CA ILE A 186 7.33 14.64 17.82
C ILE A 186 8.04 15.93 18.23
N GLU A 187 9.34 16.02 17.97
CA GLU A 187 10.14 17.18 18.33
C GLU A 187 9.70 18.42 17.52
N SER A 188 9.70 19.60 18.15
CA SER A 188 9.20 20.84 17.54
C SER A 188 10.17 21.46 16.54
N ASP A 189 11.44 21.12 16.62
CA ASP A 189 12.55 21.56 15.74
C ASP A 189 12.42 21.06 14.29
N ILE A 190 11.71 19.96 14.05
CA ILE A 190 11.42 19.47 12.70
C ILE A 190 10.35 20.32 11.97
N PHE A 191 9.71 21.27 12.66
CA PHE A 191 8.73 22.17 12.07
C PHE A 191 9.40 23.43 11.54
N PHE A 192 9.10 23.80 10.30
CA PHE A 192 9.48 25.10 9.77
C PHE A 192 8.68 26.22 10.42
N ASP A 193 9.33 27.38 10.58
CA ASP A 193 8.71 28.55 11.19
C ASP A 193 7.67 29.25 10.29
N GLY A 194 6.69 29.88 10.93
CA GLY A 194 5.72 30.76 10.27
C GLY A 194 4.95 30.06 9.14
N PRO A 195 4.72 30.73 7.99
CA PRO A 195 4.02 30.12 6.85
C PRO A 195 4.74 28.90 6.25
N ALA A 196 6.04 28.74 6.50
CA ALA A 196 6.81 27.61 5.97
C ALA A 196 6.47 26.28 6.65
N VAL A 197 5.76 26.29 7.78
CA VAL A 197 5.20 25.07 8.43
C VAL A 197 4.39 24.20 7.46
N LEU A 198 3.81 24.80 6.41
CA LEU A 198 3.12 24.09 5.33
C LEU A 198 4.03 23.09 4.60
N LEU A 199 5.34 23.34 4.53
CA LEU A 199 6.34 22.43 3.99
C LEU A 199 6.53 21.20 4.89
N THR A 200 6.47 21.37 6.21
CA THR A 200 6.49 20.25 7.17
C THR A 200 5.26 19.37 6.98
N PHE A 201 4.06 19.95 6.89
CA PHE A 201 2.83 19.20 6.60
C PHE A 201 2.88 18.52 5.23
N GLN A 202 3.39 19.21 4.21
CA GLN A 202 3.56 18.62 2.88
C GLN A 202 4.48 17.39 2.93
N ALA A 203 5.62 17.46 3.61
CA ALA A 203 6.56 16.35 3.72
C ALA A 203 6.00 15.19 4.58
N LEU A 204 5.58 15.48 5.81
CA LEU A 204 5.28 14.45 6.83
C LEU A 204 3.82 13.97 6.78
N ALA A 205 2.86 14.84 6.46
CA ALA A 205 1.45 14.45 6.37
C ALA A 205 1.04 13.95 4.98
N PHE A 206 1.79 14.25 3.92
CA PHE A 206 1.42 13.82 2.56
C PHE A 206 2.49 12.98 1.87
N ILE A 207 3.70 13.51 1.65
CA ILE A 207 4.74 12.78 0.89
C ILE A 207 5.13 11.47 1.58
N THR A 208 5.28 11.49 2.90
CA THR A 208 5.62 10.30 3.70
C THR A 208 4.55 9.20 3.53
N PRO A 209 3.28 9.40 3.93
CA PRO A 209 2.21 8.42 3.69
C PRO A 209 2.08 7.97 2.22
N MET A 210 2.19 8.89 1.27
CA MET A 210 2.08 8.55 -0.15
C MET A 210 3.19 7.58 -0.58
N SER A 211 4.43 7.86 -0.21
CA SER A 211 5.58 7.02 -0.56
C SER A 211 5.55 5.67 0.17
N GLU A 212 5.17 5.66 1.44
CA GLU A 212 5.04 4.44 2.22
C GLU A 212 3.92 3.53 1.69
N GLU A 213 2.72 4.07 1.44
CA GLU A 213 1.63 3.27 0.86
C GLU A 213 2.00 2.72 -0.52
N LEU A 214 2.71 3.50 -1.34
CA LEU A 214 3.22 3.03 -2.62
C LEU A 214 4.15 1.82 -2.45
N PHE A 215 5.04 1.87 -1.47
CA PHE A 215 6.00 0.78 -1.21
C PHE A 215 5.35 -0.42 -0.55
N PHE A 216 4.73 -0.24 0.62
CA PHE A 216 4.21 -1.34 1.41
C PHE A 216 2.95 -1.94 0.78
N ARG A 217 2.01 -1.12 0.31
CA ARG A 217 0.73 -1.62 -0.22
C ARG A 217 0.81 -1.84 -1.72
N GLY A 218 1.35 -0.86 -2.44
CA GLY A 218 1.47 -0.90 -3.89
C GLY A 218 2.43 -1.97 -4.41
N PHE A 219 3.56 -2.19 -3.72
CA PHE A 219 4.64 -3.09 -4.13
C PHE A 219 4.75 -4.36 -3.28
N ILE A 220 5.04 -4.25 -1.97
CA ILE A 220 5.28 -5.41 -1.09
C ILE A 220 4.04 -6.29 -0.99
N PHE A 221 2.95 -5.75 -0.44
CA PHE A 221 1.69 -6.46 -0.25
C PHE A 221 1.21 -7.11 -1.56
N ARG A 222 1.29 -6.40 -2.69
CA ARG A 222 0.87 -6.96 -3.98
C ARG A 222 1.78 -8.04 -4.53
N GLY A 223 3.08 -7.99 -4.25
CA GLY A 223 4.02 -9.06 -4.58
C GLY A 223 3.85 -10.31 -3.71
N LEU A 224 3.39 -10.12 -2.46
CA LEU A 224 3.11 -11.21 -1.52
C LEU A 224 1.74 -11.86 -1.78
N LEU A 225 0.75 -11.05 -2.13
CA LEU A 225 -0.66 -11.45 -2.23
C LEU A 225 -0.87 -12.77 -3.02
N PRO A 226 -0.34 -12.96 -4.25
CA PRO A 226 -0.53 -14.20 -5.01
C PRO A 226 0.00 -15.47 -4.33
N LYS A 227 1.03 -15.32 -3.48
CA LYS A 227 1.76 -16.44 -2.89
C LYS A 227 1.14 -16.92 -1.58
N MET A 228 0.67 -16.01 -0.73
CA MET A 228 0.26 -16.32 0.65
C MET A 228 -1.21 -16.02 0.98
N GLY A 229 -1.99 -15.47 0.05
CA GLY A 229 -3.37 -15.10 0.35
C GLY A 229 -3.49 -13.70 0.99
N PRO A 230 -4.71 -13.16 1.09
CA PRO A 230 -4.93 -11.79 1.53
C PRO A 230 -4.53 -11.53 2.99
N TRP A 231 -4.93 -12.41 3.92
CA TRP A 231 -4.69 -12.18 5.35
C TRP A 231 -3.21 -12.26 5.74
N TRP A 232 -2.48 -13.25 5.21
CA TRP A 232 -1.03 -13.33 5.42
C TRP A 232 -0.28 -12.18 4.75
N ALA A 233 -0.66 -11.79 3.53
CA ALA A 233 -0.05 -10.64 2.87
C ALA A 233 -0.29 -9.34 3.64
N ILE A 234 -1.48 -9.14 4.21
CA ILE A 234 -1.81 -8.02 5.10
C ILE A 234 -0.89 -8.04 6.33
N ALA A 235 -0.84 -9.16 7.06
CA ALA A 235 -0.07 -9.28 8.29
C ALA A 235 1.43 -9.08 8.06
N VAL A 236 2.02 -9.73 7.04
CA VAL A 236 3.45 -9.61 6.72
C VAL A 236 3.78 -8.20 6.24
N SER A 237 2.94 -7.60 5.39
CA SER A 237 3.16 -6.21 4.96
C SER A 237 3.07 -5.22 6.12
N ALA A 238 2.15 -5.42 7.07
CA ALA A 238 2.01 -4.59 8.26
C ALA A 238 3.20 -4.75 9.21
N LEU A 239 3.71 -5.97 9.38
CA LEU A 239 4.89 -6.24 10.18
C LEU A 239 6.14 -5.58 9.59
N LEU A 240 6.33 -5.68 8.27
CA LEU A 240 7.42 -4.99 7.58
C LEU A 240 7.29 -3.47 7.70
N PHE A 241 6.07 -2.92 7.59
CA PHE A 241 5.82 -1.49 7.77
C PHE A 241 6.18 -1.00 9.18
N SER A 242 5.75 -1.73 10.21
CA SER A 242 6.11 -1.46 11.60
C SER A 242 7.61 -1.54 11.84
N GLY A 243 8.27 -2.60 11.35
CA GLY A 243 9.71 -2.80 11.55
C GLY A 243 10.60 -1.70 10.96
N PHE A 244 10.12 -0.94 9.98
CA PHE A 244 10.87 0.19 9.39
C PHE A 244 10.96 1.41 10.32
N HIS A 245 10.14 1.49 11.36
CA HIS A 245 10.10 2.66 12.24
C HIS A 245 11.12 2.64 13.38
N LEU A 246 11.83 1.51 13.58
CA LEU A 246 12.99 1.29 14.47
C LEU A 246 12.87 1.69 15.96
N SER A 247 11.81 2.40 16.35
CA SER A 247 11.49 2.77 17.73
C SER A 247 10.50 1.78 18.32
N VAL A 248 10.86 1.17 19.45
CA VAL A 248 10.10 0.07 20.07
C VAL A 248 8.69 0.51 20.47
N GLY A 249 8.56 1.72 21.02
CA GLY A 249 7.27 2.25 21.51
C GLY A 249 6.22 2.46 20.43
N VAL A 250 6.60 2.56 19.15
CA VAL A 250 5.64 2.73 18.04
C VAL A 250 5.33 1.43 17.30
N LEU A 251 6.09 0.35 17.53
CA LEU A 251 5.96 -0.86 16.71
C LEU A 251 4.54 -1.44 16.75
N ILE A 252 3.92 -1.52 17.92
CA ILE A 252 2.57 -2.10 18.08
C ILE A 252 1.51 -1.18 17.44
N PRO A 253 1.41 0.13 17.77
CA PRO A 253 0.48 1.03 17.11
C PRO A 253 0.62 1.06 15.58
N ILE A 254 1.85 1.10 15.08
CA ILE A 254 2.13 1.15 13.64
C ILE A 254 1.83 -0.18 12.96
N PHE A 255 2.04 -1.32 13.63
CA PHE A 255 1.61 -2.61 13.11
C PHE A 255 0.09 -2.66 12.93
N ILE A 256 -0.67 -2.21 13.93
CA ILE A 256 -2.14 -2.20 13.87
C ILE A 256 -2.63 -1.24 12.78
N THR A 257 -2.10 -0.01 12.77
CA THR A 257 -2.36 0.98 11.70
C THR A 257 -2.06 0.36 10.34
N GLY A 258 -0.91 -0.31 10.24
CA GLY A 258 -0.44 -0.88 8.99
C GLY A 258 -1.32 -2.02 8.48
N PHE A 259 -1.84 -2.84 9.39
CA PHE A 259 -2.79 -3.91 9.12
C PHE A 259 -4.12 -3.33 8.61
N LEU A 260 -4.66 -2.31 9.29
CA LEU A 260 -5.91 -1.65 8.91
C LEU A 260 -5.81 -0.99 7.53
N LEU A 261 -4.69 -0.33 7.21
CA LEU A 261 -4.46 0.29 5.91
C LEU A 261 -4.34 -0.75 4.78
N ALA A 262 -3.62 -1.85 5.01
CA ALA A 262 -3.53 -2.94 4.05
C ALA A 262 -4.90 -3.63 3.83
N TRP A 263 -5.68 -3.82 4.89
CA TRP A 263 -7.06 -4.31 4.79
C TRP A 263 -7.95 -3.34 4.00
N LEU A 264 -7.85 -2.03 4.25
CA LEU A 264 -8.60 -1.00 3.54
C LEU A 264 -8.28 -1.03 2.05
N TYR A 265 -7.00 -1.14 1.70
CA TYR A 265 -6.56 -1.27 0.31
C TYR A 265 -7.11 -2.55 -0.34
N TRP A 266 -7.01 -3.70 0.33
CA TRP A 266 -7.57 -4.96 -0.17
C TRP A 266 -9.08 -4.92 -0.36
N LYS A 267 -9.79 -4.27 0.57
CA LYS A 267 -11.26 -4.19 0.57
C LYS A 267 -11.79 -3.25 -0.50
N THR A 268 -11.15 -2.11 -0.68
CA THR A 268 -11.59 -1.04 -1.59
C THR A 268 -10.98 -1.17 -2.98
N GLY A 269 -9.83 -1.82 -3.09
CA GLY A 269 -9.04 -1.87 -4.31
C GLY A 269 -8.56 -0.49 -4.76
N SER A 270 -8.42 0.48 -3.85
CA SER A 270 -7.99 1.85 -4.14
C SER A 270 -6.81 2.24 -3.24
N LEU A 271 -5.65 2.52 -3.83
CA LEU A 271 -4.48 2.92 -3.05
C LEU A 271 -4.69 4.32 -2.46
N TRP A 272 -5.45 5.18 -3.15
CA TRP A 272 -5.85 6.49 -2.64
C TRP A 272 -6.64 6.43 -1.33
N ALA A 273 -7.40 5.36 -1.09
CA ALA A 273 -8.12 5.20 0.17
C ALA A 273 -7.16 4.98 1.35
N ALA A 274 -6.13 4.15 1.15
CA ALA A 274 -5.10 3.94 2.16
C ALA A 274 -4.24 5.19 2.35
N ILE A 275 -3.78 5.83 1.27
CA ILE A 275 -3.03 7.09 1.31
C ILE A 275 -3.81 8.16 2.09
N GLY A 276 -5.10 8.35 1.78
CA GLY A 276 -5.91 9.38 2.44
C GLY A 276 -6.15 9.11 3.92
N ALA A 277 -6.40 7.86 4.32
CA ALA A 277 -6.57 7.52 5.73
C ALA A 277 -5.25 7.70 6.52
N HIS A 278 -4.14 7.27 5.93
CA HIS A 278 -2.81 7.42 6.53
C HIS A 278 -2.37 8.89 6.61
N ALA A 279 -2.52 9.64 5.53
CA ALA A 279 -2.26 11.08 5.50
C ALA A 279 -3.12 11.85 6.53
N GLY A 280 -4.39 11.47 6.69
CA GLY A 280 -5.25 12.03 7.72
C GLY A 280 -4.73 11.77 9.13
N GLN A 281 -4.22 10.58 9.40
CA GLN A 281 -3.62 10.25 10.70
C GLN A 281 -2.37 11.07 10.99
N ASN A 282 -1.45 11.16 10.03
CA ASN A 282 -0.23 11.98 10.18
C ASN A 282 -0.57 13.46 10.32
N ALA A 283 -1.53 13.98 9.53
CA ALA A 283 -1.95 15.36 9.62
C ALA A 283 -2.54 15.69 11.00
N LEU A 284 -3.35 14.80 11.58
CA LEU A 284 -3.88 14.98 12.93
C LEU A 284 -2.78 14.95 14.00
N ALA A 285 -1.82 14.03 13.89
CA ALA A 285 -0.69 13.96 14.81
C ALA A 285 0.19 15.23 14.75
N LEU A 286 0.53 15.69 13.53
CA LEU A 286 1.30 16.91 13.33
C LEU A 286 0.54 18.15 13.80
N ALA A 287 -0.77 18.23 13.54
CA ALA A 287 -1.59 19.34 14.01
C ALA A 287 -1.67 19.37 15.54
N ALA A 288 -1.79 18.21 16.20
CA ALA A 288 -1.78 18.13 17.65
C ALA A 288 -0.47 18.68 18.24
N GLN A 289 0.67 18.42 17.60
CA GLN A 289 1.98 18.91 18.05
C GLN A 289 2.26 20.37 17.68
N ALA A 290 1.86 20.80 16.48
CA ALA A 290 2.12 22.16 15.99
C ALA A 290 1.31 23.23 16.74
N PHE A 291 0.20 22.84 17.39
CA PHE A 291 -0.70 23.73 18.10
C PHE A 291 -0.79 23.44 19.62
N SER A 292 0.08 22.58 20.15
CA SER A 292 0.25 22.36 21.61
C SER A 292 1.25 23.35 22.19
#